data_AF-A0AAQ3UJS2-F1
#
_entry.id   AF-A0AAQ3UJS2-F1
#
_cell.length_a   1.000
_cell.length_b   1.000
_cell.length_c   1.000
_cell.angle_alpha   90.00
_cell.angle_beta   90.00
_cell.angle_gamma   90.00
#
_symmetry.space_group_name_H-M   'P 1'
#
loop_
_entity.id
_entity.type
_entity.pdbx_description
1 polymer ?
#
loop_
_entity_poly.entity_id
_entity_poly.type
_entity_poly.pdbx_seq_one_letter_code
_entity_poly.pdbx_strand_id
1 'polypeptide(L)' 'MNHHKDQHVILTDEDPAMKIAIPRVFRRTLHRFCRWHITRPWEHELDELYREHRDRNLHEKIETLINWPLRPTKFEAA' A
#
# COMPACT_ATOMS: atom_id res chain seq x y z
N MET A 1 -22.18 21.05 -2.78
CA MET A 1 -22.05 20.07 -1.69
C MET A 1 -21.15 18.93 -2.17
N ASN A 2 -19.87 18.99 -1.83
CA ASN A 2 -18.86 18.06 -2.31
C ASN A 2 -19.08 16.68 -1.69
N HIS A 3 -19.38 15.70 -2.54
CA HIS A 3 -19.58 14.30 -2.15
C HIS A 3 -18.23 13.60 -1.91
N HIS A 4 -17.45 14.05 -0.91
CA HIS A 4 -16.40 13.22 -0.32
C HIS A 4 -17.05 12.15 0.57
N LYS A 5 -17.80 11.25 -0.07
CA LYS A 5 -18.64 10.26 0.57
C LYS A 5 -17.76 9.07 0.99
N ASP A 6 -17.16 9.17 2.18
CA ASP A 6 -16.50 8.13 2.99
C ASP A 6 -16.14 6.87 2.20
N GLN A 7 -14.95 6.88 1.59
CA GLN A 7 -14.39 5.67 1.01
C GLN A 7 -13.79 4.84 2.14
N HIS A 8 -14.52 3.79 2.57
CA HIS A 8 -14.00 2.86 3.56
C HIS A 8 -12.81 2.09 2.99
N VAL A 9 -11.79 1.84 3.81
CA VAL A 9 -10.61 1.05 3.44
C VAL A 9 -10.67 -0.28 4.18
N ILE A 10 -10.51 -1.39 3.46
CA ILE A 10 -10.32 -2.71 4.05
C ILE A 10 -8.86 -3.13 3.81
N LEU A 11 -8.18 -3.46 4.91
CA LEU A 11 -6.85 -4.06 4.90
C LEU A 11 -7.00 -5.58 5.05
N THR A 12 -6.42 -6.35 4.14
CA THR A 12 -6.33 -7.82 4.30
C THR A 12 -4.94 -8.30 3.97
N ASP A 13 -4.68 -9.54 4.31
CA ASP A 13 -3.50 -10.26 3.82
C ASP A 13 -3.62 -10.48 2.31
N GLU A 14 -2.53 -10.93 1.69
CA GLU A 14 -2.54 -11.28 0.28
C GLU A 14 -3.30 -12.59 0.07
N ASP A 15 -4.57 -12.45 -0.32
CA ASP A 15 -5.45 -13.58 -0.62
C ASP A 15 -6.12 -13.36 -2.00
N PRO A 16 -5.93 -14.28 -2.97
CA PRO A 16 -6.54 -14.17 -4.30
C PRO A 16 -8.06 -14.10 -4.29
N ALA A 17 -8.72 -14.80 -3.36
CA ALA A 17 -10.18 -14.77 -3.24
C ALA A 17 -10.64 -13.41 -2.71
N MET A 18 -9.95 -12.81 -1.74
CA MET A 18 -10.28 -11.48 -1.21
C MET A 18 -10.14 -10.39 -2.27
N LYS A 19 -9.10 -10.47 -3.12
CA LYS A 19 -8.92 -9.56 -4.28
C LYS A 19 -10.11 -9.57 -5.24
N ILE A 20 -10.79 -10.71 -5.36
CA ILE A 20 -11.97 -10.89 -6.21
C ILE A 20 -13.26 -10.52 -5.46
N ALA A 21 -13.41 -10.95 -4.21
CA ALA A 21 -14.65 -10.84 -3.45
C ALA A 21 -14.92 -9.41 -2.95
N ILE A 22 -13.90 -8.71 -2.44
CA ILE A 22 -14.05 -7.37 -1.87
C ILE A 22 -14.65 -6.37 -2.88
N PRO A 23 -14.16 -6.22 -4.12
CA PRO A 23 -14.77 -5.29 -5.07
C PRO A 23 -16.20 -5.69 -5.48
N ARG A 24 -16.55 -6.98 -5.38
CA ARG A 24 -17.90 -7.47 -5.72
C ARG A 24 -18.92 -7.17 -4.61
N VAL A 25 -18.53 -7.40 -3.35
CA VAL A 25 -19.39 -7.27 -2.17
C VAL A 25 -19.36 -5.83 -1.63
N PHE A 26 -18.17 -5.25 -1.50
CA PHE A 26 -17.93 -3.91 -0.95
C PHE A 26 -17.57 -2.93 -2.07
N ARG A 27 -18.53 -2.63 -2.95
CA ARG A 27 -18.34 -1.83 -4.18
C ARG A 27 -17.81 -0.41 -3.98
N ARG A 28 -17.89 0.12 -2.76
CA ARG A 28 -17.45 1.48 -2.39
C ARG A 28 -16.21 1.49 -1.51
N THR A 29 -15.61 0.32 -1.29
CA THR A 29 -14.46 0.15 -0.44
C THR A 29 -13.18 0.07 -1.28
N LEU A 30 -12.12 0.70 -0.80
CA LEU A 30 -10.77 0.46 -1.32
C LEU A 30 -10.17 -0.74 -0.61
N HIS A 31 -9.87 -1.79 -1.36
CA HIS A 31 -9.07 -2.90 -0.86
C HIS A 31 -7.59 -2.53 -0.90
N ARG A 32 -6.87 -2.76 0.20
CA ARG A 32 -5.41 -2.66 0.27
C ARG A 32 -4.85 -3.90 0.97
N PHE A 33 -3.61 -4.25 0.65
CA PHE A 33 -2.90 -5.26 1.40
C PHE A 33 -2.36 -4.70 2.72
N CYS A 34 -2.30 -5.55 3.73
CA CYS A 34 -1.75 -5.22 5.03
C CYS A 34 -0.27 -4.87 4.89
N ARG A 35 0.14 -3.70 5.42
CA ARG A 35 1.53 -3.23 5.38
C ARG A 35 2.50 -4.28 5.90
N TRP A 36 2.19 -4.90 7.03
CA TRP A 36 3.06 -5.90 7.65
C TRP A 36 3.29 -7.10 6.73
N HIS A 37 2.24 -7.58 6.05
CA HIS A 37 2.38 -8.68 5.10
C HIS A 37 3.17 -8.30 3.85
N ILE A 38 3.13 -7.04 3.42
CA ILE A 38 3.97 -6.54 2.32
C ILE A 38 5.45 -6.52 2.74
N THR A 39 5.76 -6.01 3.94
CA THR A 39 7.16 -5.73 4.33
C THR A 39 7.86 -6.91 4.98
N ARG A 40 7.14 -7.77 5.71
CA ARG A 40 7.73 -8.88 6.48
C ARG A 40 8.61 -9.82 5.65
N PRO A 41 8.24 -10.23 4.42
CA PRO A 41 9.09 -11.14 3.63
C PRO A 41 10.45 -10.54 3.26
N TRP A 42 10.58 -9.21 3.32
CA TRP A 42 11.73 -8.45 2.86
C TRP A 42 12.42 -7.69 4.00
N GLU A 43 12.18 -8.07 5.25
CA GLU A 43 12.64 -7.30 6.42
C GLU A 43 14.16 -7.12 6.41
N HIS A 44 14.92 -8.18 6.06
CA HIS A 44 16.38 -8.13 5.99
C HIS A 44 16.87 -7.23 4.84
N GLU A 45 16.32 -7.40 3.64
CA GLU A 45 16.69 -6.62 2.46
C GLU A 45 16.34 -5.14 2.62
N LEU A 46 15.19 -4.84 3.25
CA LEU A 46 14.79 -3.48 3.56
C LEU A 46 15.74 -2.85 4.58
N ASP A 47 16.16 -3.59 5.61
CA ASP A 47 17.13 -3.10 6.59
C ASP A 47 18.49 -2.77 5.96
N GLU A 48 18.99 -3.63 5.07
CA GLU A 48 20.22 -3.38 4.32
C GLU A 48 20.09 -2.13 3.45
N LEU A 49 19.00 -2.02 2.70
CA LEU A 49 18.70 -0.89 1.82
C LEU A 49 18.56 0.43 2.60
N TYR A 50 17.93 0.40 3.78
CA TYR A 50 17.80 1.57 4.65
C TYR A 50 19.13 2.01 5.24
N ARG A 51 20.04 1.07 5.54
CA ARG A 51 21.41 1.41 5.95
C ARG A 51 22.19 2.04 4.82
N GLU A 52 22.11 1.49 3.60
CA GLU A 52 22.83 2.00 2.43
C GLU A 52 22.36 3.41 2.02
N HIS A 53 21.08 3.72 2.24
CA HIS A 53 20.45 4.96 1.79
C HIS A 53 19.91 5.82 2.94
N ARG A 54 20.57 5.79 4.10
CA ARG A 54 20.19 6.55 5.30
C ARG A 54 19.98 8.04 5.04
N ASP A 55 20.75 8.62 4.14
CA ASP A 55 20.74 10.05 3.79
C ASP A 55 19.62 10.46 2.82
N ARG A 56 18.88 9.49 2.25
CA ARG A 56 17.91 9.74 1.17
C ARG A 56 16.44 9.70 1.59
N ASN A 57 16.18 9.62 2.90
CA ASN A 57 14.84 9.46 3.48
C ASN A 57 14.07 8.29 2.86
N LEU A 58 14.78 7.20 2.55
CA LEU A 58 14.22 6.09 1.79
C LEU A 58 13.12 5.36 2.57
N HIS A 59 13.31 5.17 3.87
CA HIS A 59 12.31 4.56 4.74
C HIS A 59 10.96 5.31 4.68
N GLU A 60 10.99 6.63 4.83
CA GLU A 60 9.80 7.49 4.77
C GLU A 60 9.11 7.44 3.41
N LYS A 61 9.90 7.38 2.32
CA LYS A 61 9.37 7.24 0.96
C LYS A 61 8.66 5.90 0.76
N ILE A 62 9.28 4.79 1.18
CA ILE A 62 8.68 3.46 1.08
C ILE A 62 7.41 3.37 1.95
N GLU A 63 7.44 3.85 3.19
CA GLU A 63 6.25 3.88 4.04
C GLU A 63 5.12 4.72 3.43
N THR A 64 5.45 5.87 2.84
CA THR A 64 4.46 6.71 2.15
C THR A 64 3.85 5.98 0.96
N LEU A 65 4.65 5.26 0.16
CA LEU A 65 4.14 4.49 -0.97
C LEU A 65 3.24 3.32 -0.53
N ILE A 66 3.56 2.65 0.58
CA ILE A 66 2.74 1.53 1.08
C ILE A 66 1.44 2.04 1.71
N ASN A 67 1.50 3.13 2.49
CA ASN A 67 0.32 3.68 3.17
C ASN A 67 -0.57 4.50 2.23
N TRP A 68 0.03 5.18 1.26
CA TRP A 68 -0.63 6.07 0.31
C TRP A 68 -0.19 5.76 -1.14
N PRO A 69 -0.43 4.56 -1.66
CA PRO A 69 0.01 4.19 -2.99
C PRO A 69 -0.62 5.10 -4.02
N LEU A 70 0.27 5.68 -4.80
CA LEU A 70 -0.08 6.44 -5.99
C LEU A 70 -0.84 5.52 -6.95
N ARG A 71 -1.72 6.11 -7.75
CA ARG A 71 -2.28 5.37 -8.90
C ARG A 71 -1.12 4.95 -9.81
N PRO A 72 -1.19 3.81 -10.52
CA PRO A 72 -0.11 3.33 -11.38
C PRO A 72 0.44 4.43 -12.32
N THR A 73 -0.46 5.20 -12.93
CA THR A 73 -0.11 6.33 -13.81
C THR A 73 0.67 7.46 -13.14
N LYS A 74 0.52 7.64 -11.83
CA LYS A 74 1.28 8.63 -11.06
C LYS A 74 2.58 8.06 -10.50
N PHE A 75 2.66 6.75 -10.31
CA PHE A 75 3.85 6.07 -9.83
C PHE A 75 4.93 6.02 -10.92
N GLU A 76 4.56 5.69 -12.16
CA GLU A 76 5.50 5.58 -13.29
C GLU A 76 6.06 6.93 -13.79
N ALA A 77 5.46 8.04 -13.36
CA ALA A 77 5.86 9.40 -13.77
C ALA A 77 6.73 10.13 -12.73
N ALA A 78 7.02 9.50 -11.58
CA ALA A 78 7.77 10.07 -10.46
C ALA A 78 9.22 9.58 -10.45
#